data_AF-A0A0C2BQQ2-F1
#
_entry.id   AF-A0A0C2BQQ2-F1
#
_cell.length_a   1.000
_cell.length_b   1.000
_cell.length_c   1.000
_cell.angle_alpha   90.00
_cell.angle_beta   90.00
_cell.angle_gamma   90.00
#
_symmetry.space_group_name_H-M   'P 1'
#
loop_
_entity.id
_entity.type
_entity.pdbx_description
1 polymer ?
#
loop_
_entity_poly.entity_id
_entity_poly.type
_entity_poly.pdbx_seq_one_letter_code
_entity_poly.pdbx_strand_id
1 'polypeptide(L)'
;MLPLLAAFLLPGLTVCSVPEIVVVTVATEDTDGLRRLLKSAETYNIKVQVFGMGKEWKGGDTRTSQGGGQKIRILSEELKPYKDRDDVIILFVDA
;
A
#
# COMPACT_ATOMS: atom_id res chain seq x y z
N MET A 1 -39.39 25.01 19.42
CA MET A 1 -39.86 23.84 18.65
C MET A 1 -39.52 23.92 17.14
N LEU A 2 -38.58 24.77 16.70
CA LEU A 2 -38.20 24.89 15.29
C LEU A 2 -36.72 24.57 14.91
N PRO A 3 -35.74 24.38 15.82
CA PRO A 3 -34.39 24.01 15.38
C PRO A 3 -34.22 22.50 15.13
N LEU A 4 -35.17 21.66 15.55
CA LEU A 4 -35.05 20.20 15.41
C LEU A 4 -35.36 19.68 14.00
N LEU A 5 -36.03 20.48 13.16
CA LEU A 5 -36.47 20.05 11.82
C LEU A 5 -35.36 20.16 10.76
N ALA A 6 -34.35 21.01 10.98
CA ALA A 6 -33.27 21.22 10.01
C ALA A 6 -32.30 20.02 9.91
N ALA A 7 -32.22 19.18 10.94
CA ALA A 7 -31.37 17.99 10.95
C ALA A 7 -31.88 16.86 10.02
N PHE A 8 -33.15 16.90 9.61
CA PHE A 8 -33.75 15.91 8.71
C PHE A 8 -33.62 16.25 7.22
N LEU A 9 -33.05 17.42 6.88
CA LEU A 9 -32.95 17.92 5.49
C LEU A 9 -31.57 17.76 4.85
N LEU A 10 -30.68 16.94 5.44
CA LEU A 10 -29.43 16.53 4.77
C LEU A 10 -29.55 15.06 4.31
N PRO A 11 -30.39 14.74 3.29
CA PRO A 11 -30.26 13.46 2.62
C PRO A 11 -28.93 13.46 1.87
N GLY A 12 -27.96 12.71 2.40
CA GLY A 12 -26.81 12.20 1.65
C GLY A 12 -25.99 13.25 0.90
N LEU A 13 -25.11 13.95 1.63
CA LEU A 13 -23.82 14.29 1.03
C LEU A 13 -23.06 12.96 0.87
N THR A 14 -23.35 12.21 -0.20
CA THR A 14 -22.40 11.20 -0.69
C THR A 14 -21.17 11.96 -1.13
N VAL A 15 -20.20 12.06 -0.22
CA VAL A 15 -18.85 12.52 -0.53
C VAL A 15 -18.30 11.48 -1.51
N CYS A 16 -18.27 11.81 -2.80
CA CYS A 16 -17.41 11.12 -3.75
C CYS A 16 -15.97 11.44 -3.36
N SER A 17 -15.42 10.75 -2.36
CA SER A 17 -14.01 10.88 -2.03
C SER A 17 -13.21 10.22 -3.13
N VAL A 18 -12.23 10.94 -3.66
CA VAL A 18 -11.21 10.32 -4.52
C VAL A 18 -10.47 9.33 -3.62
N PRO A 19 -10.35 8.05 -4.02
CA PRO A 19 -9.68 7.07 -3.19
C PRO A 19 -8.20 7.46 -2.99
N GLU A 20 -7.71 7.28 -1.78
CA GLU A 20 -6.31 7.43 -1.42
C GLU A 20 -5.49 6.34 -2.13
N ILE A 21 -4.41 6.72 -2.83
CA ILE A 21 -3.50 5.74 -3.45
C ILE A 21 -2.31 5.50 -2.53
N VAL A 22 -2.11 4.25 -2.14
CA VAL A 22 -0.97 3.82 -1.33
C VAL A 22 -0.07 2.93 -2.17
N VAL A 23 1.15 3.39 -2.43
CA VAL A 23 2.15 2.63 -3.20
C VAL A 23 3.04 1.84 -2.24
N VAL A 24 3.16 0.55 -2.47
CA VAL A 24 3.90 -0.38 -1.60
C VAL A 24 4.84 -1.25 -2.41
N THR A 25 5.95 -1.64 -1.78
CA THR A 25 6.88 -2.65 -2.30
C THR A 25 7.35 -3.57 -1.18
N VAL A 26 7.83 -4.76 -1.51
CA VAL A 26 8.42 -5.69 -0.55
C VAL A 26 9.89 -5.89 -0.87
N ALA A 27 10.77 -5.47 0.04
CA ALA A 27 12.21 -5.63 -0.07
C ALA A 27 12.79 -6.00 1.29
N THR A 28 13.53 -7.12 1.34
CA THR A 28 14.20 -7.60 2.57
C THR A 28 15.56 -6.96 2.79
N GLU A 29 16.17 -6.44 1.73
CA GLU A 29 17.51 -5.86 1.72
C GLU A 29 17.53 -4.55 0.91
N ASP A 30 18.53 -3.71 1.17
CA ASP A 30 18.76 -2.47 0.42
C ASP A 30 19.56 -2.75 -0.87
N THR A 31 18.84 -3.18 -1.89
CA THR A 31 19.41 -3.52 -3.21
C THR A 31 19.47 -2.28 -4.13
N ASP A 32 20.29 -2.37 -5.18
CA ASP A 32 20.32 -1.33 -6.22
C ASP A 32 18.95 -1.12 -6.89
N GLY A 33 18.19 -2.21 -7.10
CA GLY A 33 16.83 -2.16 -7.66
C GLY A 33 15.87 -1.33 -6.80
N LEU A 34 15.90 -1.55 -5.47
CA LEU A 34 15.12 -0.77 -4.52
C LEU A 34 15.51 0.71 -4.54
N ARG A 35 16.81 1.02 -4.52
CA ARG A 35 17.28 2.42 -4.56
C ARG A 35 16.84 3.12 -5.84
N ARG A 36 16.88 2.44 -6.99
CA ARG A 36 16.41 2.99 -8.27
C ARG A 36 14.90 3.23 -8.27
N LEU A 37 14.11 2.31 -7.71
CA LEU A 37 12.67 2.51 -7.53
C LEU A 37 12.38 3.73 -6.66
N LEU A 38 13.02 3.83 -5.50
CA LEU A 38 12.82 4.94 -4.56
C LEU A 38 13.27 6.27 -5.16
N LYS A 39 14.38 6.30 -5.90
CA LYS A 39 14.87 7.49 -6.62
C LYS A 39 13.90 7.96 -7.70
N SER A 40 13.32 7.03 -8.45
CA SER A 40 12.28 7.33 -9.42
C SER A 40 11.03 7.86 -8.73
N ALA A 41 10.58 7.23 -7.65
CA ALA A 41 9.40 7.66 -6.90
C ALA A 41 9.55 9.06 -6.31
N GLU A 42 10.73 9.38 -5.76
CA GLU A 42 11.08 10.73 -5.26
C GLU A 42 10.91 11.79 -6.35
N THR A 43 11.35 11.49 -7.58
CA THR A 43 11.26 12.41 -8.73
C THR A 43 9.80 12.80 -9.07
N TYR A 44 8.86 11.89 -8.85
CA TYR A 44 7.43 12.11 -9.09
C TYR A 44 6.64 12.41 -7.81
N ASN A 45 7.34 12.66 -6.69
CA ASN A 45 6.73 12.96 -5.39
C ASN A 45 5.79 11.84 -4.88
N ILE A 46 6.13 10.58 -5.20
CA ILE A 46 5.40 9.37 -4.78
C ILE A 46 6.08 8.79 -3.54
N LYS A 47 5.32 8.64 -2.46
CA LYS A 47 5.79 7.95 -1.25
C LYS A 47 5.56 6.45 -1.38
N VAL A 48 6.64 5.68 -1.50
CA VAL A 48 6.59 4.21 -1.51
C VAL A 48 6.81 3.69 -0.09
N GLN A 49 5.90 2.83 0.39
CA GLN A 49 6.10 2.09 1.64
C GLN A 49 6.89 0.82 1.36
N VAL A 50 8.04 0.67 2.02
CA VAL A 50 8.91 -0.50 1.87
C VAL A 50 8.63 -1.47 3.01
N PHE A 51 8.12 -2.65 2.66
CA PHE A 51 7.79 -3.71 3.61
C PHE A 51 8.88 -4.78 3.68
N GLY A 52 9.09 -5.31 4.88
CA GLY A 52 9.97 -6.45 5.10
C GLY A 52 11.46 -6.14 5.22
N MET A 53 11.87 -4.87 5.21
CA MET A 53 13.27 -4.47 5.34
C MET A 53 13.93 -5.10 6.57
N GLY A 54 15.09 -5.74 6.39
CA GLY A 54 15.83 -6.43 7.44
C GLY A 54 15.27 -7.80 7.83
N LYS A 55 14.16 -8.28 7.26
CA LYS A 55 13.68 -9.66 7.45
C LYS A 55 14.55 -10.61 6.63
N GLU A 56 15.01 -11.71 7.23
CA GLU A 56 15.77 -12.74 6.53
C GLU A 56 14.99 -13.29 5.31
N TRP A 57 15.64 -13.35 4.15
CA TRP A 57 15.06 -13.94 2.95
C TRP A 57 15.16 -15.48 2.96
N LYS A 58 14.01 -16.13 2.86
CA LYS A 58 13.79 -17.58 2.79
C LYS A 58 12.97 -17.98 1.55
N GLY A 59 12.74 -17.04 0.64
CA GLY A 59 11.86 -17.22 -0.53
C GLY A 59 12.49 -17.96 -1.71
N GLY A 60 13.69 -18.52 -1.54
CA GLY A 60 14.47 -19.18 -2.60
C GLY A 60 15.10 -18.20 -3.59
N ASP A 61 15.86 -18.71 -4.56
CA ASP A 61 16.37 -17.89 -5.66
C ASP A 61 15.32 -17.81 -6.78
N THR A 62 14.62 -16.68 -6.83
CA THR A 62 13.56 -16.40 -7.81
C THR A 62 14.09 -16.23 -9.24
N ARG A 63 15.42 -16.13 -9.44
CA ARG A 63 16.02 -16.05 -10.78
C ARG A 63 16.18 -17.43 -11.42
N THR A 64 16.25 -18.48 -10.61
CA THR A 64 16.58 -19.85 -11.05
C THR A 64 15.44 -20.84 -10.86
N SER A 65 14.44 -20.50 -10.03
CA SER A 65 13.30 -21.38 -9.73
C SER A 65 12.05 -20.58 -9.33
N GLN A 66 10.91 -21.25 -9.29
CA GLN A 66 9.69 -20.67 -8.71
C GLN A 66 9.93 -20.38 -7.22
N GLY A 67 9.64 -19.16 -6.79
CA GLY A 67 9.86 -18.70 -5.43
C GLY A 67 9.03 -17.44 -5.12
N GLY A 68 9.41 -16.71 -4.07
CA GLY A 68 8.81 -15.41 -3.78
C GLY A 68 7.50 -15.43 -2.98
N GLY A 69 6.99 -16.59 -2.58
CA GLY A 69 5.81 -16.69 -1.69
C GLY A 69 5.99 -15.94 -0.35
N GLN A 70 7.22 -15.78 0.10
CA GLN A 70 7.52 -14.94 1.26
C GLN A 70 7.13 -13.47 1.04
N LYS A 71 7.26 -12.94 -0.19
CA LYS A 71 6.82 -11.56 -0.49
C LYS A 71 5.32 -11.42 -0.27
N ILE A 72 4.53 -12.40 -0.73
CA ILE A 72 3.08 -12.41 -0.55
C ILE A 72 2.70 -12.52 0.93
N ARG A 73 3.40 -13.36 1.71
CA ARG A 73 3.19 -13.44 3.16
C ARG A 73 3.49 -12.11 3.86
N ILE A 74 4.61 -11.47 3.54
CA ILE A 74 4.94 -10.14 4.10
C ILE A 74 3.88 -9.12 3.70
N LEU A 75 3.55 -9.03 2.42
CA LEU A 75 2.53 -8.11 1.91
C LEU A 75 1.19 -8.31 2.61
N SER A 76 0.72 -9.56 2.75
CA SER A 76 -0.54 -9.87 3.43
C SER A 76 -0.56 -9.45 4.91
N GLU A 77 0.57 -9.52 5.61
CA GLU A 77 0.66 -9.12 7.01
C GLU A 77 0.64 -7.59 7.16
N GLU A 78 1.40 -6.90 6.31
CA GLU A 78 1.58 -5.43 6.37
C GLU A 78 0.34 -4.70 5.83
N LEU A 79 -0.50 -5.35 5.01
CA LEU A 79 -1.75 -4.78 4.50
C LEU A 79 -2.94 -4.91 5.46
N LYS A 80 -2.82 -5.62 6.59
CA LYS A 80 -3.90 -5.76 7.59
C LYS A 80 -4.52 -4.42 8.03
N PRO A 81 -3.76 -3.32 8.23
CA PRO A 81 -4.33 -2.02 8.59
C PRO A 81 -5.31 -1.44 7.55
N TYR A 82 -5.24 -1.88 6.29
CA TYR A 82 -6.11 -1.42 5.20
C TYR A 82 -7.33 -2.31 4.97
N LYS A 83 -7.48 -3.41 5.72
CA LYS A 83 -8.52 -4.44 5.53
C LYS A 83 -9.93 -3.85 5.39
N ASP A 84 -10.27 -2.89 6.25
CA ASP A 84 -11.61 -2.33 6.37
C ASP A 84 -11.71 -0.91 5.75
N ARG A 85 -10.69 -0.49 4.96
CA ARG A 85 -10.65 0.79 4.25
C ARG A 85 -11.16 0.61 2.82
N ASP A 86 -12.36 1.10 2.53
CA ASP A 86 -12.99 1.11 1.20
C ASP A 86 -12.59 2.32 0.34
N ASP A 87 -11.93 3.30 0.96
CA ASP A 87 -11.47 4.55 0.37
C ASP A 87 -9.99 4.52 -0.07
N VAL A 88 -9.35 3.34 -0.11
CA VAL A 88 -7.93 3.18 -0.43
C VAL A 88 -7.72 2.24 -1.63
N ILE A 89 -6.86 2.65 -2.56
CA ILE A 89 -6.31 1.79 -3.62
C ILE A 89 -4.86 1.46 -3.29
N ILE A 90 -4.55 0.16 -3.15
CA ILE A 90 -3.18 -0.32 -2.96
C ILE A 90 -2.54 -0.60 -4.33
N LEU A 91 -1.44 0.08 -4.63
CA LEU A 91 -0.57 -0.20 -5.78
C LEU A 91 0.69 -0.93 -5.30
N PHE A 92 0.76 -2.22 -5.54
CA PHE A 92 1.96 -3.02 -5.28
C PHE A 92 2.89 -3.01 -6.50
N VAL A 93 4.17 -2.71 -6.28
CA VAL A 93 5.24 -2.78 -7.29
C VAL A 93 6.43 -3.57 -6.76
N ASP A 94 7.07 -4.37 -7.62
CA ASP A 94 8.30 -5.09 -7.24
C ASP A 94 9.53 -4.19 -7.41
N ALA A 95 10.57 -4.46 -6.62
CA ALA A 95 11.81 -3.70 -6.53
C ALA A 95 13.06 -4.59 -6.71
#